data_AF-A0A2T5VCD8-F1
#
_entry.id   AF-A0A2T5VCD8-F1
#
_cell.length_a   1.000
_cell.length_b   1.000
_cell.length_c   1.000
_cell.angle_alpha   90.00
_cell.angle_beta   90.00
_cell.angle_gamma   90.00
#
_symmetry.space_group_name_H-M   'P 1'
#
loop_
_entity.id
_entity.type
_entity.pdbx_description
1 polymer ?
#
loop_
_entity_poly.entity_id
_entity_poly.type
_entity_poly.pdbx_seq_one_letter_code
_entity_poly.pdbx_strand_id
1 'polypeptide(L)' 'MSRIETPKNWTPAIAHRFAMVRIERIKHALAEIGYLYGDVYQPVTDEADSLAFDGLNDLVDAINEARDQEAQL' A
#
# COMPACT_ATOMS: atom_id res chain seq x y z
N MET A 1 -21.33 -8.49 4.54
CA MET A 1 -19.88 -8.46 4.22
C MET A 1 -19.63 -9.47 3.11
N SER A 2 -19.32 -9.01 1.90
CA SER A 2 -18.97 -9.92 0.81
C SER A 2 -17.64 -10.60 1.17
N ARG A 3 -17.61 -11.94 1.21
CA ARG A 3 -16.36 -12.69 1.28
C ARG A 3 -15.59 -12.34 0.00
N ILE A 4 -14.38 -11.80 0.15
CA ILE A 4 -13.45 -11.74 -0.97
C ILE A 4 -13.25 -13.20 -1.40
N GLU A 5 -13.87 -13.60 -2.51
CA GLU A 5 -13.61 -14.90 -3.10
C GLU A 5 -12.12 -14.99 -3.35
N THR A 6 -11.44 -16.02 -2.85
CA THR A 6 -10.02 -16.23 -3.13
C THR A 6 -9.89 -16.55 -4.62
N PRO A 7 -9.26 -15.71 -5.47
CA PRO A 7 -9.03 -16.09 -6.86
C PRO A 7 -8.37 -17.47 -6.95
N LYS A 8 -8.88 -18.32 -7.84
CA LYS A 8 -8.39 -19.70 -8.03
C LYS A 8 -6.92 -19.80 -8.47
N ASN A 9 -6.25 -18.68 -8.81
CA ASN A 9 -4.91 -18.64 -9.43
C ASN A 9 -3.98 -17.60 -8.77
N TRP A 10 -3.89 -17.55 -7.44
CA TRP A 10 -2.84 -16.74 -6.82
C TRP A 10 -1.47 -17.38 -7.03
N THR A 11 -0.59 -16.66 -7.71
CA THR A 11 0.85 -16.94 -7.73
C THR A 11 1.58 -15.82 -6.95
N PRO A 12 2.82 -16.05 -6.48
CA PRO A 12 3.61 -14.99 -5.84
C PRO A 12 3.69 -13.71 -6.68
N ALA A 13 3.88 -13.84 -7.99
CA ALA A 13 3.89 -12.71 -8.93
C ALA A 13 2.55 -11.97 -9.00
N ILE A 14 1.42 -12.69 -8.97
CA ILE A 14 0.07 -12.08 -8.99
C ILE A 14 -0.22 -11.41 -7.64
N ALA A 15 0.15 -12.05 -6.53
CA ALA A 15 0.02 -11.50 -5.17
C ALA A 15 0.83 -10.21 -5.02
N HIS A 16 2.10 -10.22 -5.42
CA HIS A 16 2.98 -9.06 -5.41
C HIS A 16 2.40 -7.90 -6.24
N ARG A 17 2.07 -8.15 -7.51
CA ARG A 17 1.51 -7.13 -8.39
C ARG A 17 0.21 -6.55 -7.85
N PHE A 18 -0.68 -7.40 -7.34
CA PHE A 18 -1.93 -6.94 -6.72
C PHE A 18 -1.65 -6.02 -5.54
N ALA A 19 -0.77 -6.43 -4.63
CA ALA A 19 -0.44 -5.66 -3.44
C ALA A 19 0.19 -4.30 -3.79
N MET A 20 1.17 -4.27 -4.70
CA MET A 20 1.82 -3.03 -5.15
C MET A 20 0.83 -2.03 -5.75
N VAL A 21 -0.10 -2.50 -6.60
CA VAL A 21 -1.15 -1.63 -7.18
C VAL A 21 -2.07 -1.08 -6.10
N ARG A 22 -2.35 -1.84 -5.04
CA ARG A 22 -3.20 -1.36 -3.93
C ARG A 22 -2.48 -0.34 -3.07
N ILE A 23 -1.20 -0.57 -2.77
CA ILE A 23 -0.38 0.38 -2.00
C ILE A 23 -0.32 1.73 -2.72
N GLU A 24 -0.07 1.72 -4.02
CA GLU A 24 0.00 2.97 -4.80
C GLU A 24 -1.31 3.77 -4.74
N ARG A 25 -2.45 3.07 -4.83
CA ARG A 25 -3.77 3.69 -4.70
C ARG A 25 -4.01 4.28 -3.31
N ILE A 26 -3.50 3.63 -2.26
CA ILE A 26 -3.61 4.15 -0.89
C ILE A 26 -2.71 5.39 -0.75
N LYS A 27 -1.47 5.36 -1.27
CA LYS A 27 -0.57 6.52 -1.27
C LYS A 27 -1.21 7.73 -1.96
N HIS A 28 -1.83 7.52 -3.12
CA HIS A 28 -2.57 8.58 -3.81
C HIS A 28 -3.73 9.12 -2.97
N ALA A 29 -4.53 8.25 -2.34
CA ALA A 29 -5.64 8.68 -1.49
C ALA A 29 -5.16 9.49 -0.28
N LEU A 30 -4.03 9.11 0.34
CA LEU A 30 -3.41 9.86 1.44
C LEU A 30 -2.91 11.23 0.97
N ALA A 31 -2.27 11.30 -0.20
CA ALA A 31 -1.83 12.56 -0.79
C ALA A 31 -3.00 13.51 -1.09
N GLU A 32 -4.12 12.98 -1.60
CA GLU A 32 -5.35 13.75 -1.81
C GLU A 32 -5.91 14.31 -0.49
N ILE A 33 -5.90 13.51 0.59
CA ILE A 33 -6.32 13.97 1.92
C ILE A 33 -5.42 15.09 2.42
N GLY A 34 -4.09 14.90 2.37
CA GLY A 34 -3.13 15.92 2.79
C GLY A 34 -3.26 17.22 2.00
N TYR A 35 -3.46 17.12 0.69
CA TYR A 35 -3.70 18.29 -0.17
C TYR A 35 -4.97 19.06 0.24
N LEU A 36 -6.08 18.36 0.50
CA LEU A 36 -7.34 18.99 0.89
C LEU A 36 -7.29 19.61 2.30
N TYR A 37 -6.47 19.06 3.19
CA TYR A 37 -6.32 19.54 4.56
C TYR A 37 -5.19 20.55 4.77
N GLY A 38 -4.34 20.78 3.78
CA GLY A 38 -3.14 21.62 3.89
C GLY A 38 -3.40 23.01 4.48
N ASP A 39 -4.53 23.63 4.13
CA ASP A 39 -4.92 24.96 4.64
C ASP A 39 -5.93 24.91 5.79
N VAL A 40 -6.38 23.71 6.18
CA VAL A 40 -7.44 23.51 7.17
C VAL A 40 -6.86 23.09 8.51
N TYR A 41 -6.02 22.05 8.52
CA TYR A 41 -5.50 21.48 9.76
C TYR A 41 -4.23 20.66 9.50
N GLN A 42 -3.07 21.29 9.73
CA GLN A 42 -1.74 20.72 9.50
C GLN A 42 -1.54 19.31 10.08
N PRO A 43 -2.02 18.95 11.29
CA PRO A 43 -1.81 17.60 11.82
C PRO A 43 -2.39 16.47 10.97
N VAL A 44 -3.44 16.72 10.17
CA VAL A 44 -3.97 15.71 9.24
C VAL A 44 -3.03 15.51 8.06
N THR A 45 -2.40 16.58 7.57
CA THR A 45 -1.37 16.52 6.53
C THR A 45 -0.17 15.71 7.03
N ASP A 46 0.33 16.00 8.23
CA ASP A 46 1.49 15.32 8.81
C ASP A 46 1.22 13.80 8.98
N GLU A 47 0.02 13.43 9.44
CA GLU A 47 -0.39 12.02 9.59
C GLU A 47 -0.53 11.32 8.23
N ALA A 48 -1.12 11.98 7.23
CA ALA A 48 -1.27 11.43 5.89
C ALA A 48 0.10 11.18 5.23
N ASP A 49 1.04 12.12 5.41
CA ASP A 49 2.41 11.98 4.92
C ASP A 49 3.14 10.84 5.64
N SER A 50 3.08 10.77 6.98
CA SER A 50 3.74 9.67 7.71
C SER A 50 3.20 8.29 7.32
N LEU A 51 1.89 8.15 7.13
CA LEU A 51 1.31 6.90 6.63
C LEU A 51 1.78 6.57 5.21
N ALA A 52 1.88 7.57 4.32
CA ALA A 52 2.28 7.38 2.93
C ALA A 52 3.77 7.04 2.78
N PHE A 53 4.63 7.64 3.60
CA PHE A 53 6.09 7.53 3.49
C PHE A 53 6.73 6.56 4.49
N ASP A 54 6.25 6.47 5.73
CA ASP A 54 6.85 5.58 6.71
C ASP A 54 6.11 4.23 6.68
N GLY A 55 4.81 4.24 6.99
CA GLY A 55 4.05 3.00 7.19
C GLY A 55 3.89 2.14 5.93
N LEU A 56 3.63 2.76 4.77
CA LEU A 56 3.47 2.02 3.52
C LEU A 56 4.80 1.58 2.90
N ASN A 57 5.93 2.21 3.23
CA ASN A 57 7.23 1.77 2.72
C ASN A 57 7.69 0.49 3.42
N ASP A 58 7.50 0.37 4.74
CA ASP A 58 7.77 -0.88 5.47
C ASP A 58 6.98 -2.06 4.88
N LEU A 59 5.72 -1.82 4.50
CA LEU A 59 4.89 -2.83 3.86
C LEU A 59 5.39 -3.18 2.45
N VAL A 60 5.85 -2.20 1.67
CA VAL A 60 6.45 -2.42 0.35
C VAL A 60 7.70 -3.29 0.47
N ASP A 61 8.55 -3.02 1.45
CA ASP A 61 9.77 -3.79 1.68
C ASP A 61 9.46 -5.24 2.04
N ALA A 62 8.50 -5.47 2.96
CA ALA A 62 8.07 -6.82 3.32
C ALA A 62 7.46 -7.59 2.11
N ILE A 63 6.72 -6.91 1.23
CA ILE A 63 6.16 -7.51 0.01
C ILE A 63 7.27 -7.86 -1.00
N ASN A 64 8.27 -6.99 -1.14
CA ASN A 64 9.42 -7.24 -2.01
C ASN A 64 10.28 -8.39 -1.49
N GLU A 65 10.55 -8.42 -0.18
CA GLU A 65 11.27 -9.51 0.46
C GLU A 65 10.56 -10.85 0.24
N ALA A 66 9.24 -10.90 0.44
CA ALA A 66 8.45 -12.11 0.20
C ALA A 66 8.55 -12.60 -1.26
N ARG A 67 8.55 -11.68 -2.24
CA ARG A 67 8.74 -12.03 -3.66
C ARG A 67 10.13 -12.59 -3.93
N ASP A 68 11.16 -11.98 -3.34
CA ASP A 68 12.55 -12.36 -3.58
C ASP A 68 12.90 -13.71 -2.92
N GLN A 69 12.32 -14.01 -1.75
CA GLN A 69 12.40 -15.33 -1.12
C GLN A 69 11.75 -16.41 -2.00
N GLU A 70 10.56 -16.15 -2.56
CA GLU A 70 9.89 -17.07 -3.48
C GLU A 70 10.68 -17.30 -4.78
N ALA A 71 11.44 -16.31 -5.27
CA ALA A 71 12.26 -16.46 -6.46
C ALA A 71 13.52 -17.33 -6.25
N GLN A 72 13.88 -17.62 -5.00
CA GLN A 72 15.04 -18.44 -4.63
C GLN A 72 14.68 -19.91 -4.33
N LEU A 73 13.38 -20.24 -4.26
CA LEU A 73 12.84 -21.60 -4.06
C LEU A 73 12.68 -22.35 -5.39
#